data_AF-A0A924E269-F1
#
_entry.id   AF-A0A924E269-F1
#
_cell.length_a   1.000
_cell.length_b   1.000
_cell.length_c   1.000
_cell.angle_alpha   90.00
_cell.angle_beta   90.00
_cell.angle_gamma   90.00
#
_symmetry.space_group_name_H-M   'P 1'
#
loop_
_entity.id
_entity.type
_entity.pdbx_description
1 polymer ?
#
loop_
_entity_poly.entity_id
_entity_poly.type
_entity_poly.pdbx_seq_one_letter_code
_entity_poly.pdbx_strand_id
1 'polypeptide(L)' 'MYNVMLWNDDHNDMAEVVMALMTVCHLGAQAAASVMLQAHKAGKAVAKTSPLEHAEMYRDGLESKGLTATIEPV' A
#
# COMPACT_ATOMS: atom_id res chain seq x y z
N MET A 1 -15.16 -8.54 -0.58
CA MET A 1 -14.20 -7.45 -0.89
C MET A 1 -12.95 -7.71 -0.06
N TYR A 2 -11.78 -7.31 -0.55
CA TYR A 2 -10.51 -7.53 0.14
C TYR A 2 -9.73 -6.22 0.26
N ASN A 3 -9.10 -6.00 1.41
CA ASN A 3 -8.18 -4.91 1.66
C ASN A 3 -6.75 -5.32 1.34
N VAL A 4 -6.05 -4.49 0.59
CA VAL A 4 -4.60 -4.55 0.42
C VAL A 4 -3.99 -3.70 1.51
N MET A 5 -3.33 -4.35 2.46
CA MET A 5 -2.69 -3.74 3.60
C MET A 5 -1.25 -3.39 3.25
N LEU A 6 -0.84 -2.15 3.46
CA LEU A 6 0.56 -1.72 3.44
C LEU A 6 1.11 -1.79 4.87
N TRP A 7 2.25 -2.46 5.04
CA TRP A 7 2.97 -2.51 6.32
C TRP A 7 4.08 -1.46 6.34
N ASN A 8 4.30 -0.87 7.52
CA ASN A 8 5.45 -0.01 7.71
C ASN A 8 6.74 -0.83 7.86
N ASP A 9 7.83 -0.28 7.35
CA ASP A 9 9.18 -0.74 7.54
C ASP A 9 10.10 0.45 7.91
N ASP A 10 11.36 0.15 8.20
CA ASP A 10 12.43 1.08 8.54
C ASP A 10 13.48 1.24 7.43
N HIS A 11 13.22 0.67 6.25
CA HIS A 11 14.18 0.60 5.14
C HIS A 11 13.83 1.56 3.98
N ASN A 12 12.53 1.76 3.71
CA ASN A 12 12.04 2.54 2.58
C ASN A 12 11.81 4.01 2.96
N ASP A 13 12.27 4.94 2.11
CA ASP A 13 12.01 6.36 2.30
C ASP A 13 10.52 6.70 2.08
N MET A 14 9.96 7.59 2.90
CA MET A 14 8.55 8.00 2.82
C MET A 14 8.14 8.45 1.42
N ALA A 15 9.03 9.15 0.69
CA ALA A 15 8.76 9.62 -0.67
C ALA A 15 8.66 8.45 -1.67
N GLU A 16 9.51 7.42 -1.52
CA GLU A 16 9.49 6.22 -2.35
C GLU A 16 8.21 5.41 -2.12
N VAL A 17 7.79 5.27 -0.85
CA VAL A 17 6.51 4.63 -0.49
C VAL A 17 5.33 5.36 -1.15
N VAL A 18 5.30 6.70 -1.10
CA VAL A 18 4.25 7.50 -1.75
C VAL A 18 4.27 7.30 -3.26
N MET A 19 5.43 7.30 -3.90
CA MET A 19 5.55 7.07 -5.34
C MET A 19 5.09 5.66 -5.75
N ALA A 20 5.41 4.64 -4.96
CA ALA A 20 4.95 3.27 -5.18
C ALA A 20 3.43 3.17 -5.07
N LEU A 21 2.82 3.78 -4.04
CA LEU A 21 1.36 3.84 -3.87
C LEU A 21 0.66 4.57 -5.02
N MET A 22 1.23 5.66 -5.52
CA MET A 22 0.71 6.36 -6.69
C MET A 22 0.77 5.50 -7.96
N THR A 23 1.89 4.79 -8.15
CA THR A 23 2.15 4.01 -9.37
C THR A 23 1.35 2.71 -9.40
N VAL A 24 1.36 1.96 -8.30
CA VAL A 24 0.74 0.62 -8.20
C VAL A 24 -0.73 0.72 -7.85
N CYS A 25 -1.08 1.48 -6.82
CA CYS A 25 -2.45 1.57 -6.33
C CYS A 25 -3.27 2.67 -7.04
N HIS A 26 -2.64 3.43 -7.96
CA HIS A 26 -3.26 4.55 -8.69
C HIS A 26 -3.90 5.58 -7.75
N LEU A 27 -3.27 5.82 -6.59
CA LEU A 27 -3.70 6.84 -5.65
C LEU A 27 -3.22 8.23 -6.11
N GLY A 28 -4.02 9.25 -5.85
CA GLY A 28 -3.53 10.63 -5.95
C GLY A 28 -2.49 10.92 -4.85
N ALA A 29 -1.61 11.90 -5.08
CA ALA A 29 -0.49 12.20 -4.18
C ALA A 29 -0.92 12.41 -2.72
N GLN A 30 -2.01 13.14 -2.47
CA GLN A 30 -2.52 13.38 -1.11
C GLN A 30 -3.01 12.08 -0.45
N ALA A 31 -3.70 11.22 -1.19
CA ALA A 31 -4.19 9.95 -0.67
C ALA A 31 -3.03 8.98 -0.39
N ALA A 32 -2.05 8.89 -1.29
CA ALA A 32 -0.84 8.09 -1.10
C ALA A 32 -0.04 8.55 0.13
N ALA A 33 0.15 9.87 0.31
CA ALA A 33 0.79 10.43 1.49
C ALA A 33 0.03 10.12 2.78
N SER A 34 -1.31 10.17 2.75
CA SER A 34 -2.13 9.82 3.91
C SER A 34 -1.98 8.34 4.29
N VAL A 35 -2.04 7.43 3.32
CA VAL A 35 -1.86 5.98 3.55
C VAL A 35 -0.46 5.69 4.10
N MET A 36 0.57 6.25 3.47
CA MET A 36 1.96 6.11 3.94
C MET A 36 2.11 6.60 5.38
N LEU A 37 1.60 7.80 5.70
CA LEU A 37 1.71 8.38 7.04
C LEU A 37 0.94 7.55 8.08
N GLN A 38 -0.19 6.97 7.70
CA GLN A 38 -0.96 6.09 8.57
C GLN A 38 -0.20 4.79 8.83
N ALA A 39 0.36 4.16 7.80
CA ALA A 39 1.18 2.96 7.97
C ALA A 39 2.36 3.26 8.90
N HIS A 40 3.07 4.36 8.67
CA HIS A 40 4.20 4.78 9.49
C HIS A 40 3.86 4.96 10.98
N LYS A 41 2.68 5.53 11.28
CA LYS A 41 2.27 5.77 12.67
C LYS A 41 1.63 4.57 13.35
N ALA A 42 0.91 3.73 12.61
CA ALA A 42 0.08 2.66 13.15
C ALA A 42 0.64 1.25 12.87
N GLY A 43 1.77 1.14 12.18
CA GLY A 43 2.38 -0.12 11.74
C GLY A 43 1.80 -0.68 10.45
N LYS A 44 0.54 -0.36 10.10
CA LYS A 44 -0.08 -0.71 8.81
C LYS A 44 -1.22 0.24 8.42
N ALA A 45 -1.57 0.27 7.14
CA ALA A 45 -2.72 1.00 6.62
C ALA A 45 -3.37 0.28 5.43
N VAL A 46 -4.64 0.59 5.15
CA VAL A 46 -5.31 0.10 3.94
C VAL A 46 -4.86 0.94 2.75
N ALA A 47 -4.19 0.32 1.77
CA ALA A 47 -3.78 0.99 0.55
C ALA A 47 -4.89 0.99 -0.52
N LYS A 48 -5.66 -0.09 -0.62
CA LYS A 48 -6.75 -0.25 -1.59
C LYS A 48 -7.77 -1.29 -1.10
N THR A 49 -9.01 -1.17 -1.55
CA THR A 49 -10.03 -2.20 -1.40
C THR A 49 -10.54 -2.61 -2.78
N SER A 50 -10.55 -3.90 -3.10
CA SER A 50 -10.95 -4.42 -4.41
C SER A 50 -11.45 -5.87 -4.35
N PRO A 51 -11.98 -6.44 -5.45
CA PRO A 51 -12.09 -7.89 -5.62
C PRO A 51 -10.72 -8.58 -5.48
N LEU A 52 -10.73 -9.88 -5.18
CA LEU A 52 -9.50 -10.64 -4.86
C LEU A 52 -8.46 -10.57 -5.98
N GLU A 53 -8.86 -10.83 -7.23
CA GLU A 53 -7.97 -10.81 -8.40
C GLU A 53 -7.18 -9.49 -8.53
N HIS A 54 -7.87 -8.35 -8.39
CA HIS A 54 -7.21 -7.04 -8.40
C HIS A 54 -6.38 -6.79 -7.15
N ALA A 55 -6.81 -7.30 -5.99
CA ALA A 55 -6.05 -7.15 -4.74
C ALA A 55 -4.69 -7.86 -4.84
N GLU A 56 -4.65 -9.03 -5.48
CA GLU A 56 -3.41 -9.77 -5.77
C GLU A 56 -2.49 -8.97 -6.68
N MET A 57 -3.01 -8.38 -7.76
CA MET A 57 -2.21 -7.50 -8.63
C MET A 57 -1.59 -6.31 -7.88
N TYR A 58 -2.35 -5.68 -6.98
CA TYR A 58 -1.83 -4.57 -6.18
C TYR A 58 -0.79 -5.01 -5.16
N ARG A 59 -1.02 -6.13 -4.45
CA ARG A 59 -0.04 -6.71 -3.51
C ARG A 59 1.27 -6.99 -4.24
N ASP A 60 1.23 -7.76 -5.32
CA ASP A 60 2.42 -8.16 -6.08
C ASP A 60 3.16 -6.93 -6.64
N GLY A 61 2.40 -5.92 -7.09
CA GLY A 61 2.95 -4.65 -7.52
C GLY A 61 3.70 -3.91 -6.41
N LEU A 62 3.16 -3.85 -5.19
CA LEU A 62 3.81 -3.22 -4.04
C LEU A 62 5.04 -4.01 -3.59
N GLU A 63 4.96 -5.33 -3.56
CA GLU A 63 6.09 -6.21 -3.24
C GLU A 63 7.22 -6.08 -4.28
N SER A 64 6.89 -5.92 -5.56
CA SER A 64 7.89 -5.65 -6.61
C SER A 64 8.61 -4.30 -6.43
N LYS A 65 8.05 -3.39 -5.63
CA LYS A 65 8.66 -2.11 -5.24
C LYS A 65 9.42 -2.19 -3.92
N GLY A 66 9.55 -3.37 -3.33
CA GLY A 66 10.23 -3.58 -2.04
C GLY A 66 9.38 -3.26 -0.82
N LEU A 67 8.06 -3.08 -0.99
CA LEU A 67 7.13 -2.82 0.12
C LEU A 67 6.49 -4.10 0.60
N THR A 68 6.24 -4.21 1.91
CA THR A 68 5.50 -5.35 2.46
C THR A 68 4.00 -5.10 2.36
N ALA A 69 3.28 -5.97 1.65
CA ALA A 69 1.83 -5.88 1.50
C ALA A 69 1.13 -7.23 1.79
N THR A 70 -0.06 -7.19 2.38
CA THR A 70 -0.88 -8.40 2.61
C THR A 70 -2.32 -8.17 2.17
N ILE A 71 -3.08 -9.25 2.00
CA ILE A 71 -4.50 -9.18 1.63
C ILE A 71 -5.34 -9.72 2.78
N GLU A 72 -6.31 -8.94 3.24
CA GLU A 72 -7.24 -9.30 4.32
C GLU A 72 -8.70 -9.17 3.81
N PRO A 73 -9.63 -10.06 4.19
CA PRO A 73 -11.06 -9.86 3.89
C PRO A 73 -11.59 -8.62 4.64
N VAL A 74 -12.52 -7.90 4.01
CA VAL A 74 -13.22 -6.73 4.60
C VAL A 74 -14.24 -7.19 5.64
#